data_AF-A0A9W5YWZ3-F1
#
_entry.id   AF-A0A9W5YWZ3-F1
#
_cell.length_a   1.000
_cell.length_b   1.000
_cell.length_c   1.000
_cell.angle_alpha   90.00
_cell.angle_beta   90.00
_cell.angle_gamma   90.00
#
_symmetry.space_group_name_H-M   'P 1'
#
loop_
_entity.id
_entity.type
_entity.pdbx_description
1 polymer ?
#
loop_
_entity_poly.entity_id
_entity_poly.type
_entity_poly.pdbx_seq_one_letter_code
_entity_poly.pdbx_strand_id
1 'polypeptide(L)'
;MSRSTAEAAVKRNFQQACTNGNTRGVRRALASGQLSARDLDLGLRHATSEAHLDIIIALLDIGVPMSPLAIGYLTGKRGRQDPRVIRLYFDRGLKPRKCTTSAGEPLLRFFYADCARELLERGVDPNRCGPRKITPLASALNKVNEDGGATFDLLVEYGAKVDSSLWFHALAWPTDTGIKARFLLSKGLDPTTATSEKWGTPLHAAARFADMEVIQLLLDVGADPRARSYCKNFKGLTPVDVAKWKRRVSHEPSVKSMYQSVIELLESASLQSCSSTIGLSEVSNTEHDMETPVADETKTKAQHDILGTDLSEYAVRDLNLEAERSTKAQNTKKREFSGEGSVSSRTRSRTKSVS
;
A
#
# COMPACT_ATOMS: atom_id res chain seq x y z
N MET A 1 -12.39 15.75 47.62
CA MET A 1 -12.30 15.49 46.16
C MET A 1 -13.68 15.70 45.55
N SER A 2 -13.81 16.46 44.46
CA SER A 2 -15.12 16.76 43.86
C SER A 2 -15.66 15.54 43.11
N ARG A 3 -16.99 15.37 43.01
CA ARG A 3 -17.65 14.24 42.32
C ARG A 3 -17.14 14.05 40.88
N SER A 4 -16.83 15.15 40.19
CA SER A 4 -16.22 15.18 38.86
C SER A 4 -14.83 14.51 38.80
N THR A 5 -13.99 14.69 39.84
CA THR A 5 -12.66 14.06 39.90
C THR A 5 -12.71 12.54 40.10
N ALA A 6 -13.71 12.05 40.84
CA ALA A 6 -13.89 10.62 41.08
C ALA A 6 -14.39 9.89 39.82
N GLU A 7 -15.36 10.46 39.11
CA GLU A 7 -15.86 9.92 37.84
C GLU A 7 -14.77 9.91 36.76
N ALA A 8 -13.94 10.96 36.69
CA ALA A 8 -12.79 10.99 35.79
C ALA A 8 -11.74 9.92 36.12
N ALA A 9 -11.54 9.62 37.41
CA ALA A 9 -10.62 8.57 37.85
C ALA A 9 -11.12 7.18 37.45
N VAL A 10 -12.42 6.88 37.60
CA VAL A 10 -13.01 5.59 37.20
C VAL A 10 -12.82 5.35 35.69
N LYS A 11 -13.05 6.37 34.86
CA LYS A 11 -12.86 6.29 33.40
C LYS A 11 -11.41 6.02 33.02
N ARG A 12 -10.45 6.74 33.61
CA ARG A 12 -9.01 6.51 33.36
C ARG A 12 -8.57 5.12 33.81
N ASN A 13 -9.01 4.70 34.99
CA ASN A 13 -8.68 3.38 35.55
C ASN A 13 -9.25 2.26 34.67
N PHE A 14 -10.46 2.43 34.13
CA PHE A 14 -11.07 1.48 33.20
C PHE A 14 -10.27 1.36 31.90
N GLN A 15 -9.89 2.49 31.29
CA GLN A 15 -9.09 2.49 30.05
C GLN A 15 -7.72 1.83 30.29
N GLN A 16 -7.03 2.19 31.37
CA GLN A 16 -5.75 1.58 31.73
C GLN A 16 -5.90 0.08 32.00
N ALA A 17 -6.99 -0.34 32.64
CA ALA A 17 -7.27 -1.74 32.88
C ALA A 17 -7.51 -2.51 31.57
N CYS A 18 -8.20 -1.90 30.59
CA CYS A 18 -8.38 -2.48 29.26
C CYS A 18 -7.05 -2.60 28.51
N THR A 19 -6.18 -1.59 28.57
CA THR A 19 -4.85 -1.61 27.93
C THR A 19 -3.92 -2.63 28.56
N ASN A 20 -3.93 -2.76 29.89
CA ASN A 20 -2.99 -3.62 30.62
C ASN A 20 -3.49 -5.06 30.83
N GLY A 21 -4.67 -5.43 30.31
CA GLY A 21 -5.22 -6.77 30.51
C GLY A 21 -5.74 -7.03 31.93
N ASN A 22 -6.04 -5.99 32.71
CA ASN A 22 -6.52 -6.14 34.09
C ASN A 22 -8.03 -6.45 34.13
N THR A 23 -8.36 -7.73 33.96
CA THR A 23 -9.76 -8.25 33.97
C THR A 23 -10.52 -7.88 35.24
N ARG A 24 -9.88 -7.95 36.42
CA ARG A 24 -10.50 -7.57 37.71
C ARG A 24 -10.83 -6.07 37.76
N GLY A 25 -9.93 -5.23 37.26
CA GLY A 25 -10.14 -3.78 37.14
C GLY A 25 -11.32 -3.45 36.23
N VAL A 26 -11.38 -4.10 35.07
CA VAL A 26 -12.50 -3.98 34.12
C VAL A 26 -13.82 -4.38 34.77
N ARG A 27 -13.91 -5.56 35.39
CA ARG A 27 -15.15 -6.02 36.03
C ARG A 27 -15.64 -5.07 37.12
N ARG A 28 -14.74 -4.55 37.96
CA ARG A 28 -15.10 -3.55 38.98
C ARG A 28 -15.61 -2.25 38.36
N ALA A 29 -14.99 -1.77 37.30
CA ALA A 29 -15.43 -0.56 36.60
C ALA A 29 -16.78 -0.77 35.91
N LEU A 30 -17.03 -1.92 35.29
CA LEU A 30 -18.34 -2.26 34.71
C LEU A 30 -19.43 -2.30 35.80
N ALA A 31 -19.15 -2.94 36.94
CA ALA A 31 -20.09 -3.03 38.06
C ALA A 31 -20.43 -1.67 38.69
N SER A 32 -19.60 -0.64 38.50
CA SER A 32 -19.88 0.70 39.02
C SER A 32 -21.08 1.38 38.34
N GLY A 33 -21.44 0.98 37.11
CA GLY A 33 -22.49 1.63 36.33
C GLY A 33 -22.17 3.07 35.88
N GLN A 34 -20.93 3.55 36.06
CA GLN A 34 -20.54 4.95 35.80
C GLN A 34 -19.96 5.18 34.40
N LEU A 35 -19.86 4.14 33.57
CA LEU A 35 -19.24 4.20 32.25
C LEU A 35 -20.26 4.56 31.17
N SER A 36 -19.92 5.53 30.32
CA SER A 36 -20.73 5.85 29.15
C SER A 36 -20.50 4.85 28.03
N ALA A 37 -21.40 4.82 27.03
CA ALA A 37 -21.21 4.03 25.81
C ALA A 37 -19.88 4.36 25.10
N ARG A 38 -19.45 5.64 25.14
CA ARG A 38 -18.17 6.08 24.60
C ARG A 38 -16.99 5.51 25.37
N ASP A 39 -17.08 5.47 26.70
CA ASP A 39 -16.02 4.91 27.54
C ASP A 39 -15.87 3.41 27.25
N LEU A 40 -16.98 2.67 27.17
CA LEU A 40 -17.01 1.25 26.86
C LEU A 40 -16.44 0.93 25.48
N ASP A 41 -16.82 1.70 24.45
CA ASP A 41 -16.29 1.54 23.09
C ASP A 41 -14.77 1.84 23.04
N LEU A 42 -14.29 2.83 23.80
CA LEU A 42 -12.85 3.08 23.91
C LEU A 42 -12.12 1.94 24.63
N GLY A 43 -12.71 1.39 25.69
CA GLY A 43 -12.19 0.20 26.37
C GLY A 43 -12.08 -1.01 25.44
N LEU A 44 -13.12 -1.25 24.62
CA LEU A 44 -13.12 -2.32 23.62
C LEU A 44 -12.00 -2.13 22.59
N ARG A 45 -11.79 -0.90 22.11
CA ARG A 45 -10.68 -0.57 21.19
C ARG A 45 -9.32 -0.92 21.79
N HIS A 46 -9.05 -0.49 23.03
CA HIS A 46 -7.78 -0.77 23.70
C HIS A 46 -7.58 -2.27 23.93
N ALA A 47 -8.59 -2.96 24.46
CA ALA A 47 -8.51 -4.40 24.69
C ALA A 47 -8.28 -5.18 23.37
N THR A 48 -8.91 -4.75 22.28
CA THR A 48 -8.73 -5.33 20.93
C THR A 48 -7.34 -5.08 20.37
N SER A 49 -6.82 -3.86 20.53
CA SER A 49 -5.47 -3.49 20.08
C SER A 49 -4.38 -4.33 20.74
N GLU A 50 -4.61 -4.71 21.99
CA GLU A 50 -3.66 -5.43 22.86
C GLU A 50 -3.97 -6.93 22.95
N ALA A 51 -4.96 -7.42 22.21
CA ALA A 51 -5.39 -8.82 22.18
C ALA A 51 -5.87 -9.42 23.52
N HIS A 52 -6.48 -8.61 24.40
CA HIS A 52 -7.00 -9.08 25.69
C HIS A 52 -8.37 -9.76 25.56
N LEU A 53 -8.39 -11.02 25.12
CA LEU A 53 -9.61 -11.80 24.81
C LEU A 53 -10.67 -11.76 25.91
N ASP A 54 -10.31 -11.99 27.18
CA ASP A 54 -11.27 -12.01 28.29
C ASP A 54 -11.99 -10.68 28.49
N ILE A 55 -11.29 -9.56 28.24
CA ILE A 55 -11.87 -8.22 28.35
C ILE A 55 -12.78 -7.96 27.15
N ILE A 56 -12.36 -8.34 25.94
CA ILE A 56 -13.17 -8.21 24.73
C ILE A 56 -14.47 -9.01 24.90
N ILE A 57 -14.38 -10.26 25.36
CA ILE A 57 -15.53 -11.12 25.67
C ILE A 57 -16.48 -10.41 26.63
N ALA A 58 -15.96 -9.95 27.78
CA ALA A 58 -16.79 -9.30 28.80
C ALA A 58 -17.50 -8.04 28.28
N LEU A 59 -16.84 -7.26 27.42
CA LEU A 59 -17.44 -6.05 26.83
C LEU A 59 -18.48 -6.38 25.76
N LEU A 60 -18.24 -7.40 24.94
CA LEU A 60 -19.22 -7.82 23.93
C LEU A 60 -20.44 -8.52 24.57
N ASP A 61 -20.26 -9.26 25.68
CA ASP A 61 -21.34 -9.95 26.40
C ASP A 61 -22.36 -8.97 27.01
N ILE A 62 -21.90 -7.80 27.46
CA ILE A 62 -22.79 -6.72 27.93
C ILE A 62 -23.40 -5.89 26.79
N GLY A 63 -23.14 -6.26 25.53
CA GLY A 63 -23.75 -5.64 24.36
C GLY A 63 -23.03 -4.38 23.84
N VAL A 64 -21.75 -4.18 24.15
CA VAL A 64 -20.98 -3.08 23.54
C VAL A 64 -20.94 -3.28 22.02
N PRO A 65 -21.40 -2.30 21.22
CA PRO A 65 -21.47 -2.47 19.78
C PRO A 65 -20.08 -2.49 19.14
N MET A 66 -19.92 -3.31 18.10
CA MET A 66 -18.73 -3.27 17.24
C MET A 66 -18.81 -2.06 16.31
N SER A 67 -18.41 -0.88 16.81
CA SER A 67 -18.35 0.33 16.00
C SER A 67 -17.30 0.20 14.87
N PRO A 68 -17.41 0.96 13.77
CA PRO A 68 -16.38 0.98 12.73
C PRO A 68 -14.98 1.35 13.27
N LEU A 69 -14.93 2.14 14.35
CA LEU A 69 -13.69 2.43 15.05
C LEU A 69 -13.17 1.18 15.77
N ALA A 70 -14.00 0.48 16.56
CA ALA A 70 -13.62 -0.77 17.21
C ALA A 70 -13.15 -1.84 16.21
N ILE A 71 -13.86 -2.00 15.09
CA ILE A 71 -13.48 -2.89 13.99
C ILE A 71 -12.12 -2.48 13.39
N GLY A 72 -11.88 -1.18 13.24
CA GLY A 72 -10.59 -0.65 12.77
C GLY A 72 -9.39 -1.04 13.62
N TYR A 73 -9.58 -1.29 14.93
CA TYR A 73 -8.52 -1.73 15.85
C TYR A 73 -8.24 -3.24 15.76
N LEU A 74 -9.02 -4.01 14.99
CA LEU A 74 -8.69 -5.42 14.72
C LEU A 74 -7.34 -5.58 14.03
N THR A 75 -6.83 -4.55 13.34
CA THR A 75 -5.49 -4.58 12.75
C THR A 75 -4.37 -4.75 13.78
N GLY A 76 -4.64 -4.51 15.06
CA GLY A 76 -3.67 -4.63 16.13
C GLY A 76 -2.53 -3.62 15.99
N LYS A 77 -1.41 -3.90 16.66
CA LYS A 77 -0.22 -3.05 16.61
C LYS A 77 0.60 -3.40 15.37
N ARG A 78 0.82 -2.40 14.50
CA ARG A 78 1.63 -2.56 13.27
C ARG A 78 1.12 -3.68 12.34
N GLY A 79 -0.19 -3.95 12.32
CA GLY A 79 -0.78 -5.02 11.50
C GLY A 79 -0.61 -6.43 12.08
N ARG A 80 0.01 -6.56 13.27
CA ARG A 80 0.14 -7.82 14.00
C ARG A 80 -1.00 -7.90 15.01
N GLN A 81 -1.79 -8.96 14.91
CA GLN A 81 -2.93 -9.24 15.76
C GLN A 81 -2.94 -10.74 16.09
N ASP A 82 -3.52 -11.10 17.23
CA ASP A 82 -3.84 -12.50 17.51
C ASP A 82 -5.06 -12.94 16.68
N PRO A 83 -4.95 -13.97 15.82
CA PRO A 83 -6.07 -14.48 15.02
C PRO A 83 -7.32 -14.81 15.85
N ARG A 84 -7.17 -15.19 17.12
CA ARG A 84 -8.29 -15.47 18.05
C ARG A 84 -9.20 -14.26 18.25
N VAL A 85 -8.66 -13.04 18.21
CA VAL A 85 -9.45 -11.81 18.35
C VAL A 85 -10.38 -11.63 17.17
N ILE A 86 -9.89 -11.92 15.96
CA ILE A 86 -10.70 -11.87 14.73
C ILE A 86 -11.79 -12.93 14.79
N ARG A 87 -11.43 -14.18 15.15
CA ARG A 87 -12.39 -15.28 15.34
C ARG A 87 -13.51 -14.87 16.29
N LEU A 88 -13.16 -14.33 17.45
CA LEU A 88 -14.11 -13.85 18.45
C LEU A 88 -15.07 -12.81 17.87
N TYR A 89 -14.59 -11.82 17.11
CA TYR A 89 -15.47 -10.81 16.51
C TYR A 89 -16.49 -11.43 15.54
N PHE A 90 -16.07 -12.40 14.74
CA PHE A 90 -16.98 -13.12 13.83
C PHE A 90 -17.96 -14.02 14.57
N ASP A 91 -17.51 -14.73 15.61
CA ASP A 91 -18.38 -15.55 16.47
C ASP A 91 -19.45 -14.69 17.15
N ARG A 92 -19.15 -13.41 17.40
CA ARG A 92 -20.07 -12.40 17.92
C ARG A 92 -20.82 -11.61 16.83
N GLY A 93 -20.79 -12.08 15.58
CA GLY A 93 -21.66 -11.61 14.51
C GLY A 93 -21.10 -10.52 13.59
N LEU A 94 -19.79 -10.23 13.66
CA LEU A 94 -19.14 -9.36 12.66
C LEU A 94 -19.39 -9.93 11.25
N LYS A 95 -19.84 -9.07 10.34
CA LYS A 95 -20.12 -9.47 8.96
C LYS A 95 -18.92 -9.16 8.06
N PRO A 96 -18.57 -10.03 7.09
CA PRO A 96 -17.43 -9.83 6.18
C PRO A 96 -17.45 -8.46 5.48
N ARG A 97 -18.63 -8.01 5.01
CA ARG A 97 -18.79 -6.70 4.36
C ARG A 97 -18.50 -5.51 5.27
N LYS A 98 -18.60 -5.66 6.59
CA LYS A 98 -18.32 -4.61 7.59
C LYS A 98 -16.87 -4.59 8.07
N CYS A 99 -16.02 -5.49 7.58
CA CYS A 99 -14.59 -5.54 7.92
C CYS A 99 -13.82 -4.39 7.23
N THR A 100 -14.06 -3.17 7.69
CA THR A 100 -13.40 -1.94 7.21
C THR A 100 -12.96 -1.08 8.38
N THR A 101 -11.89 -0.30 8.19
CA THR A 101 -11.52 0.77 9.12
C THR A 101 -12.57 1.89 9.10
N SER A 102 -12.46 2.84 10.04
CA SER A 102 -13.28 4.05 10.06
C SER A 102 -13.16 4.91 8.79
N ALA A 103 -12.03 4.83 8.08
CA ALA A 103 -11.81 5.48 6.79
C ALA A 103 -12.41 4.71 5.60
N GLY A 104 -13.08 3.58 5.84
CA GLY A 104 -13.67 2.73 4.79
C GLY A 104 -12.68 1.83 4.07
N GLU A 105 -11.43 1.72 4.56
CA GLU A 105 -10.45 0.79 3.99
C GLU A 105 -10.73 -0.64 4.45
N PRO A 106 -10.81 -1.64 3.55
CA PRO A 106 -10.97 -3.05 3.91
C PRO A 106 -9.85 -3.52 4.85
N LEU A 107 -10.18 -4.25 5.92
CA LEU A 107 -9.18 -4.66 6.90
C LEU A 107 -8.14 -5.62 6.33
N LEU A 108 -8.54 -6.47 5.39
CA LEU A 108 -7.70 -7.53 4.80
C LEU A 108 -6.34 -7.03 4.30
N ARG A 109 -6.26 -5.81 3.75
CA ARG A 109 -5.00 -5.24 3.23
C ARG A 109 -3.92 -5.01 4.30
N PHE A 110 -4.31 -4.92 5.57
CA PHE A 110 -3.42 -4.61 6.69
C PHE A 110 -2.88 -5.84 7.40
N PHE A 111 -3.47 -7.02 7.16
CA PHE A 111 -3.10 -8.25 7.86
C PHE A 111 -1.96 -9.01 7.20
N TYR A 112 -1.24 -9.78 8.02
CA TYR A 112 -0.33 -10.85 7.61
C TYR A 112 -1.12 -12.16 7.41
N ALA A 113 -0.46 -13.18 6.86
CA ALA A 113 -1.08 -14.43 6.44
C ALA A 113 -1.98 -15.10 7.51
N ASP A 114 -1.58 -15.11 8.77
CA ASP A 114 -2.34 -15.72 9.88
C ASP A 114 -3.71 -15.07 10.09
N CYS A 115 -3.74 -13.74 10.23
CA CYS A 115 -4.98 -12.99 10.38
C CYS A 115 -5.76 -12.86 9.07
N ALA A 116 -5.04 -12.74 7.93
CA ALA A 116 -5.67 -12.70 6.62
C ALA A 116 -6.47 -13.98 6.35
N ARG A 117 -5.93 -15.15 6.72
CA ARG A 117 -6.61 -16.44 6.59
C ARG A 117 -7.96 -16.45 7.31
N GLU A 118 -8.02 -15.95 8.54
CA GLU A 118 -9.27 -15.88 9.31
C GLU A 118 -10.36 -15.03 8.65
N LEU A 119 -9.97 -13.92 7.98
CA LEU A 119 -10.91 -13.10 7.23
C LEU A 119 -11.38 -13.80 5.96
N LEU A 120 -10.44 -14.41 5.23
CA LEU A 120 -10.69 -15.06 3.95
C LEU A 120 -11.59 -16.29 4.10
N GLU A 121 -11.34 -17.15 5.09
CA GLU A 121 -12.17 -18.32 5.41
C GLU A 121 -13.62 -17.96 5.74
N ARG A 122 -13.86 -16.70 6.15
CA ARG A 122 -15.20 -16.18 6.46
C ARG A 122 -15.85 -15.43 5.31
N GLY A 123 -15.27 -15.52 4.11
CA GLY A 123 -15.85 -14.95 2.89
C GLY A 123 -15.63 -13.45 2.74
N VAL A 124 -14.55 -12.89 3.32
CA VAL A 124 -14.09 -11.55 2.94
C VAL A 124 -13.52 -11.61 1.53
N ASP A 125 -14.05 -10.77 0.63
CA ASP A 125 -13.59 -10.68 -0.76
C ASP A 125 -12.11 -10.23 -0.83
N PRO A 126 -11.20 -11.05 -1.39
CA PRO A 126 -9.77 -10.75 -1.48
C PRO A 126 -9.45 -9.59 -2.44
N ASN A 127 -10.38 -9.21 -3.31
CA ASN A 127 -10.20 -8.15 -4.30
C ASN A 127 -10.82 -6.82 -3.87
N ARG A 128 -11.54 -6.79 -2.75
CA ARG A 128 -12.18 -5.57 -2.28
C ARG A 128 -11.14 -4.49 -1.99
N CYS A 129 -11.27 -3.34 -2.65
CA CYS A 129 -10.45 -2.16 -2.39
C CYS A 129 -11.26 -1.04 -1.74
N GLY A 130 -10.57 -0.22 -0.95
CA GLY A 130 -11.14 0.96 -0.30
C GLY A 130 -11.05 2.22 -1.16
N PRO A 131 -11.32 3.40 -0.58
CA PRO A 131 -11.22 4.68 -1.27
C PRO A 131 -9.87 4.94 -1.94
N ARG A 132 -8.76 4.41 -1.40
CA ARG A 132 -7.43 4.52 -2.01
C ARG A 132 -7.22 3.66 -3.26
N LYS A 133 -8.16 2.77 -3.59
CA LYS A 133 -8.08 1.83 -4.73
C LYS A 133 -6.85 0.92 -4.70
N ILE A 134 -6.28 0.66 -3.51
CA ILE A 134 -5.18 -0.28 -3.35
C ILE A 134 -5.79 -1.63 -2.94
N THR A 135 -5.48 -2.69 -3.68
CA THR A 135 -5.96 -4.04 -3.36
C THR A 135 -5.22 -4.62 -2.14
N PRO A 136 -5.79 -5.63 -1.47
CA PRO A 136 -5.08 -6.39 -0.45
C PRO A 136 -3.77 -6.99 -1.00
N LEU A 137 -3.82 -7.55 -2.21
CA LEU A 137 -2.66 -8.15 -2.88
C LEU A 137 -1.52 -7.15 -3.11
N ALA A 138 -1.83 -5.94 -3.60
CA ALA A 138 -0.83 -4.87 -3.74
C ALA A 138 -0.19 -4.46 -2.40
N SER A 139 -0.91 -4.62 -1.29
CA SER A 139 -0.40 -4.28 0.05
C SER A 139 0.41 -5.40 0.68
N ALA A 140 0.27 -6.63 0.17
CA ALA A 140 1.11 -7.75 0.55
C ALA A 140 2.55 -7.59 0.04
N LEU A 141 2.77 -6.85 -1.06
CA LEU A 141 4.10 -6.52 -1.57
C LEU A 141 4.98 -5.81 -0.52
N ASN A 142 4.38 -4.97 0.32
CA ASN A 142 5.10 -4.30 1.40
C ASN A 142 5.50 -5.23 2.56
N LYS A 143 5.07 -6.50 2.54
CA LYS A 143 5.34 -7.51 3.57
C LYS A 143 6.33 -8.58 3.10
N VAL A 144 6.66 -8.62 1.80
CA VAL A 144 7.51 -9.64 1.17
C VAL A 144 8.86 -9.78 1.87
N ASN A 145 9.47 -8.67 2.29
CA ASN A 145 10.73 -8.68 3.03
C ASN A 145 10.60 -9.36 4.41
N GLU A 146 9.44 -9.27 5.05
CA GLU A 146 9.19 -9.84 6.38
C GLU A 146 8.68 -11.29 6.34
N ASP A 147 7.84 -11.64 5.35
CA ASP A 147 7.13 -12.92 5.31
C ASP A 147 7.44 -13.78 4.07
N GLY A 148 8.41 -13.38 3.25
CA GLY A 148 8.80 -14.09 2.04
C GLY A 148 7.72 -14.14 0.96
N GLY A 149 6.63 -13.37 1.09
CA GLY A 149 5.47 -13.43 0.21
C GLY A 149 4.36 -14.36 0.67
N ALA A 150 4.43 -14.93 1.88
CA ALA A 150 3.39 -15.81 2.41
C ALA A 150 2.00 -15.18 2.39
N THR A 151 1.89 -13.88 2.73
CA THR A 151 0.60 -13.16 2.66
C THR A 151 0.14 -12.98 1.21
N PHE A 152 1.05 -12.76 0.27
CA PHE A 152 0.71 -12.62 -1.14
C PHE A 152 0.15 -13.94 -1.68
N ASP A 153 0.83 -15.05 -1.42
CA ASP A 153 0.46 -16.37 -1.90
C ASP A 153 -0.88 -16.83 -1.35
N LEU A 154 -1.13 -16.58 -0.06
CA LEU A 154 -2.44 -16.83 0.54
C LEU A 154 -3.55 -16.04 -0.15
N LEU A 155 -3.33 -14.76 -0.47
CA LEU A 155 -4.35 -13.96 -1.14
C LEU A 155 -4.65 -14.52 -2.55
N VAL A 156 -3.62 -14.96 -3.27
CA VAL A 156 -3.77 -15.61 -4.59
C VAL A 156 -4.53 -16.93 -4.47
N GLU A 157 -4.22 -17.76 -3.47
CA GLU A 157 -4.93 -19.01 -3.16
C GLU A 157 -6.44 -18.79 -3.01
N TYR A 158 -6.84 -17.67 -2.40
CA TYR A 158 -8.24 -17.30 -2.21
C TYR A 158 -8.86 -16.51 -3.38
N GLY A 159 -8.14 -16.35 -4.51
CA GLY A 159 -8.67 -15.72 -5.72
C GLY A 159 -8.42 -14.22 -5.84
N ALA A 160 -7.37 -13.69 -5.19
CA ALA A 160 -6.90 -12.34 -5.48
C ALA A 160 -6.37 -12.25 -6.92
N LYS A 161 -6.77 -11.20 -7.64
CA LYS A 161 -6.36 -10.95 -9.02
C LYS A 161 -4.92 -10.49 -9.08
N VAL A 162 -4.09 -11.28 -9.75
CA VAL A 162 -2.71 -10.93 -10.10
C VAL A 162 -2.73 -10.23 -11.44
N ASP A 163 -2.30 -8.97 -11.49
CA ASP A 163 -2.21 -8.20 -12.73
C ASP A 163 -0.98 -7.29 -12.74
N SER A 164 -0.65 -6.76 -13.92
CA SER A 164 0.56 -5.97 -14.16
C SER A 164 0.59 -4.63 -13.40
N SER A 165 -0.53 -4.17 -12.83
CA SER A 165 -0.55 -2.96 -12.01
C SER A 165 0.26 -3.11 -10.72
N LEU A 166 0.51 -4.35 -10.28
CA LEU A 166 1.34 -4.67 -9.11
C LEU A 166 2.77 -4.13 -9.23
N TRP A 167 3.33 -4.05 -10.44
CA TRP A 167 4.63 -3.42 -10.68
C TRP A 167 4.65 -1.97 -10.19
N PHE A 168 3.60 -1.20 -10.46
CA PHE A 168 3.54 0.19 -10.04
C PHE A 168 3.27 0.35 -8.55
N HIS A 169 2.66 -0.65 -7.91
CA HIS A 169 2.55 -0.69 -6.45
C HIS A 169 3.88 -1.04 -5.78
N ALA A 170 4.66 -1.95 -6.36
CA ALA A 170 6.00 -2.30 -5.90
C ALA A 170 6.95 -1.10 -5.99
N LEU A 171 6.90 -0.34 -7.09
CA LEU A 171 7.86 0.72 -7.40
C LEU A 171 7.43 2.13 -6.93
N ALA A 172 6.17 2.34 -6.53
CA ALA A 172 5.71 3.67 -6.11
C ALA A 172 6.33 4.17 -4.80
N TRP A 173 6.87 3.26 -3.98
CA TRP A 173 7.46 3.57 -2.68
C TRP A 173 8.87 2.98 -2.63
N PRO A 174 9.93 3.79 -2.40
CA PRO A 174 11.33 3.38 -2.57
C PRO A 174 11.86 2.42 -1.49
N THR A 175 11.00 1.78 -0.72
CA THR A 175 11.39 0.81 0.31
C THR A 175 11.31 -0.59 -0.28
N ASP A 176 12.40 -1.35 -0.17
CA ASP A 176 12.49 -2.76 -0.60
C ASP A 176 12.04 -2.99 -2.06
N THR A 177 12.23 -2.00 -2.93
CA THR A 177 11.79 -2.04 -4.33
C THR A 177 12.45 -3.17 -5.11
N GLY A 178 13.75 -3.39 -4.96
CA GLY A 178 14.47 -4.52 -5.55
C GLY A 178 13.93 -5.88 -5.11
N ILE A 179 13.63 -6.04 -3.81
CA ILE A 179 13.03 -7.26 -3.25
C ILE A 179 11.64 -7.49 -3.86
N LYS A 180 10.79 -6.45 -3.91
CA LYS A 180 9.46 -6.54 -4.49
C LYS A 180 9.50 -6.84 -5.99
N ALA A 181 10.42 -6.23 -6.73
CA ALA A 181 10.58 -6.45 -8.16
C ALA A 181 11.01 -7.90 -8.46
N ARG A 182 12.01 -8.42 -7.75
CA ARG A 182 12.43 -9.83 -7.85
C ARG A 182 11.31 -10.79 -7.49
N PHE A 183 10.53 -10.47 -6.46
CA PHE A 183 9.39 -11.28 -6.06
C PHE A 183 8.30 -11.30 -7.14
N LEU A 184 7.98 -10.16 -7.76
CA LEU A 184 7.00 -10.14 -8.85
C LEU A 184 7.48 -10.97 -10.07
N LEU A 185 8.78 -10.91 -10.40
CA LEU A 185 9.37 -11.76 -11.44
C LEU A 185 9.27 -13.24 -11.08
N SER A 186 9.52 -13.63 -9.83
CA SER A 186 9.40 -15.04 -9.40
C SER A 186 7.95 -15.54 -9.43
N LYS A 187 6.96 -14.63 -9.40
CA LYS A 187 5.54 -14.94 -9.64
C LYS A 187 5.13 -14.90 -11.12
N GLY A 188 6.09 -14.72 -12.04
CA GLY A 188 5.87 -14.75 -13.48
C GLY A 188 5.24 -13.48 -14.04
N LEU A 189 5.25 -12.35 -13.31
CA LEU A 189 4.76 -11.09 -13.84
C LEU A 189 5.81 -10.45 -14.74
N ASP A 190 5.51 -10.39 -16.03
CA ASP A 190 6.34 -9.71 -17.01
C ASP A 190 6.25 -8.18 -16.87
N PRO A 191 7.35 -7.46 -16.58
CA PRO A 191 7.36 -6.01 -16.50
C PRO A 191 7.31 -5.31 -17.87
N THR A 192 7.66 -5.99 -18.96
CA THR A 192 7.80 -5.36 -20.29
C THR A 192 6.44 -5.02 -20.90
N THR A 193 5.40 -5.77 -20.53
CA THR A 193 4.00 -5.54 -20.92
C THR A 193 3.24 -4.64 -19.93
N ALA A 194 3.85 -4.28 -18.79
CA ALA A 194 3.20 -3.49 -17.75
C ALA A 194 3.15 -2.01 -18.11
N THR A 195 1.95 -1.43 -18.01
CA THR A 195 1.68 -0.03 -18.38
C THR A 195 0.76 0.66 -17.36
N SER A 196 1.19 1.80 -16.80
CA SER A 196 0.37 2.73 -16.01
C SER A 196 0.19 4.11 -16.65
N GLU A 197 -1.02 4.69 -16.61
CA GLU A 197 -1.26 6.09 -17.00
C GLU A 197 -0.50 7.12 -16.14
N LYS A 198 -0.12 6.73 -14.92
CA LYS A 198 0.57 7.58 -13.95
C LYS A 198 2.09 7.45 -14.05
N TRP A 199 2.59 6.28 -14.43
CA TRP A 199 4.02 5.96 -14.33
C TRP A 199 4.68 5.62 -15.67
N GLY A 200 3.92 5.36 -16.73
CA GLY A 200 4.47 4.80 -17.97
C GLY A 200 4.77 3.31 -17.79
N THR A 201 5.93 2.86 -18.27
CA THR A 201 6.44 1.50 -18.03
C THR A 201 7.14 1.40 -16.67
N PRO A 202 7.39 0.20 -16.12
CA PRO A 202 8.19 0.03 -14.91
C PRO A 202 9.56 0.71 -14.99
N LEU A 203 10.21 0.71 -16.17
CA LEU A 203 11.51 1.35 -16.37
C LEU A 203 11.42 2.89 -16.24
N HIS A 204 10.32 3.51 -16.67
CA HIS A 204 10.08 4.93 -16.40
C HIS A 204 9.90 5.22 -14.90
N ALA A 205 9.20 4.34 -14.18
CA ALA A 205 9.02 4.47 -12.74
C ALA A 205 10.38 4.37 -12.01
N ALA A 206 11.19 3.35 -12.33
CA ALA A 206 12.51 3.16 -11.75
C ALA A 206 13.45 4.34 -12.05
N ALA A 207 13.46 4.82 -13.31
CA ALA A 207 14.22 6.01 -13.71
C ALA A 207 13.78 7.28 -12.96
N ARG A 208 12.48 7.44 -12.69
CA ARG A 208 11.94 8.58 -11.93
C ARG A 208 12.39 8.60 -10.48
N PHE A 209 12.67 7.44 -9.89
CA PHE A 209 13.13 7.30 -8.50
C PHE A 209 14.63 7.06 -8.38
N ALA A 210 15.35 7.02 -9.51
CA ALA A 210 16.77 6.71 -9.58
C ALA A 210 17.17 5.38 -8.92
N ASP A 211 16.29 4.38 -9.05
CA ASP A 211 16.50 3.05 -8.46
C ASP A 211 17.38 2.18 -9.37
N MET A 212 18.69 2.28 -9.20
CA MET A 212 19.69 1.59 -10.03
C MET A 212 19.52 0.07 -10.04
N GLU A 213 19.22 -0.52 -8.89
CA GLU A 213 19.04 -1.98 -8.77
C GLU A 213 17.85 -2.45 -9.60
N VAL A 214 16.71 -1.75 -9.49
CA VAL A 214 15.52 -2.07 -10.29
C VAL A 214 15.74 -1.76 -11.77
N ILE A 215 16.43 -0.67 -12.11
CA ILE A 215 16.74 -0.35 -13.52
C ILE A 215 17.52 -1.49 -14.15
N GLN A 216 18.60 -1.95 -13.51
CA GLN A 216 19.41 -3.06 -14.03
C GLN A 216 18.56 -4.32 -14.18
N LEU A 217 17.82 -4.69 -13.14
CA LEU A 217 16.93 -5.85 -13.17
C LEU A 217 15.92 -5.80 -14.32
N LEU A 218 15.33 -4.63 -14.58
CA LEU A 218 14.36 -4.45 -15.66
C LEU A 218 15.01 -4.53 -17.05
N LEU A 219 16.22 -4.00 -17.22
CA LEU A 219 16.99 -4.12 -18.46
C LEU A 219 17.39 -5.56 -18.74
N ASP A 220 17.82 -6.30 -17.70
CA ASP A 220 18.23 -7.70 -17.81
C ASP A 220 17.07 -8.61 -18.28
N VAL A 221 15.83 -8.27 -17.91
CA VAL A 221 14.63 -8.97 -18.39
C VAL A 221 14.04 -8.40 -19.70
N GLY A 222 14.79 -7.52 -20.38
CA GLY A 222 14.46 -7.04 -21.72
C GLY A 222 13.53 -5.84 -21.80
N ALA A 223 13.40 -5.03 -20.73
CA ALA A 223 12.64 -3.79 -20.81
C ALA A 223 13.29 -2.81 -21.81
N ASP A 224 12.51 -2.31 -22.76
CA ASP A 224 12.99 -1.38 -23.79
C ASP A 224 13.42 -0.02 -23.18
N PRO A 225 14.73 0.34 -23.20
CA PRO A 225 15.22 1.61 -22.69
C PRO A 225 14.78 2.82 -23.52
N ARG A 226 14.24 2.59 -24.73
CA ARG A 226 13.74 3.62 -25.65
C ARG A 226 12.21 3.73 -25.64
N ALA A 227 11.52 2.95 -24.80
CA ALA A 227 10.07 2.98 -24.71
C ALA A 227 9.58 4.41 -24.41
N ARG A 228 8.51 4.84 -25.10
CA ARG A 228 7.93 6.17 -24.86
C ARG A 228 6.75 6.08 -23.90
N SER A 229 6.79 6.88 -22.85
CA SER A 229 5.71 6.94 -21.88
C SER A 229 4.44 7.54 -22.49
N TYR A 230 3.28 6.95 -22.19
CA TYR A 230 1.96 7.58 -22.40
C TYR A 230 1.44 8.23 -21.11
N CYS A 231 2.27 8.33 -20.06
CA CYS A 231 1.93 9.00 -18.81
C CYS A 231 1.57 10.47 -19.04
N LYS A 232 0.53 10.96 -18.36
CA LYS A 232 0.06 12.35 -18.49
C LYS A 232 1.12 13.40 -18.11
N ASN A 233 2.01 13.08 -17.18
CA ASN A 233 2.99 14.03 -16.64
C ASN A 233 4.27 14.16 -17.50
N PHE A 234 4.59 13.15 -18.31
CA PHE A 234 5.82 13.11 -19.12
C PHE A 234 5.59 12.34 -20.42
N LYS A 235 4.46 12.64 -21.08
CA LYS A 235 4.05 11.96 -22.30
C LYS A 235 5.12 12.10 -23.39
N GLY A 236 5.44 10.99 -24.04
CA GLY A 236 6.42 10.91 -25.12
C GLY A 236 7.87 10.84 -24.64
N LEU A 237 8.14 11.06 -23.35
CA LEU A 237 9.51 10.94 -22.81
C LEU A 237 9.92 9.47 -22.71
N THR A 238 11.21 9.22 -22.93
CA THR A 238 11.87 7.94 -22.63
C THR A 238 12.28 7.86 -21.15
N PRO A 239 12.68 6.69 -20.63
CA PRO A 239 13.25 6.57 -19.29
C PRO A 239 14.44 7.52 -19.05
N VAL A 240 15.33 7.66 -20.03
CA VAL A 240 16.48 8.59 -19.97
C VAL A 240 16.00 10.05 -19.81
N ASP A 241 14.99 10.45 -20.59
CA ASP A 241 14.44 11.81 -20.55
C ASP A 241 13.82 12.12 -19.18
N VAL A 242 13.16 11.14 -18.56
CA VAL A 242 12.61 11.26 -17.20
C VAL A 242 13.72 11.47 -16.18
N ALA A 243 14.81 10.70 -16.25
CA ALA A 243 15.97 10.87 -15.37
C ALA A 243 16.66 12.23 -15.57
N LYS A 244 16.84 12.69 -16.81
CA LYS A 244 17.36 14.03 -17.15
C LYS A 244 16.50 15.15 -16.56
N TRP A 245 15.17 15.03 -16.71
CA TRP A 245 14.24 15.99 -16.15
C TRP A 245 14.33 16.05 -14.62
N LYS A 246 14.34 14.88 -13.95
CA LYS A 246 14.49 14.80 -12.49
C LYS A 246 15.81 15.40 -12.00
N ARG A 247 16.94 15.05 -12.63
CA ARG A 247 18.26 15.65 -12.35
C ARG A 247 18.25 17.17 -12.40
N ARG A 248 17.55 17.76 -13.39
CA ARG A 248 17.48 19.22 -13.59
C ARG A 248 16.69 19.92 -12.48
N VAL A 249 15.60 19.31 -12.00
CA VAL A 249 14.74 19.90 -10.95
C VAL A 249 15.27 19.64 -9.53
N SER A 250 16.13 18.64 -9.34
CA SER A 250 16.81 18.40 -8.07
C SER A 250 17.82 19.51 -7.77
N HIS A 251 17.87 19.97 -6.53
CA HIS A 251 18.86 20.97 -6.08
C HIS A 251 20.06 20.35 -5.36
N GLU A 252 19.90 19.14 -4.84
CA GLU A 252 20.93 18.44 -4.06
C GLU A 252 22.00 17.79 -4.97
N PRO A 253 23.30 18.05 -4.76
CA PRO A 253 24.37 17.48 -5.58
C PRO A 253 24.45 15.94 -5.57
N SER A 254 24.23 15.32 -4.42
CA SER A 254 24.18 13.85 -4.24
C SER A 254 23.11 13.22 -5.16
N VAL A 255 21.90 13.77 -5.12
CA VAL A 255 20.77 13.34 -5.94
C VAL A 255 21.06 13.55 -7.41
N LYS A 256 21.67 14.68 -7.80
CA LYS A 256 22.08 14.91 -9.19
C LYS A 256 23.08 13.86 -9.70
N SER A 257 24.04 13.46 -8.86
CA SER A 257 25.02 12.42 -9.18
C SER A 257 24.36 11.05 -9.33
N MET A 258 23.38 10.71 -8.49
CA MET A 258 22.60 9.48 -8.62
C MET A 258 21.87 9.43 -9.98
N TYR A 259 21.15 10.50 -10.36
CA TYR A 259 20.51 10.55 -11.68
C TYR A 259 21.51 10.57 -12.84
N GLN A 260 22.70 11.13 -12.66
CA GLN A 260 23.75 11.09 -13.68
C GLN A 260 24.15 9.64 -13.99
N SER A 261 24.35 8.82 -12.96
CA SER A 261 24.67 7.39 -13.10
C SER A 261 23.54 6.64 -13.81
N VAL A 262 22.28 6.95 -13.47
CA VAL A 262 21.09 6.39 -14.14
C VAL A 262 21.05 6.75 -15.63
N ILE A 263 21.36 7.99 -15.98
CA ILE A 263 21.37 8.45 -17.37
C ILE A 263 22.42 7.68 -18.17
N GLU A 264 23.64 7.55 -17.64
CA GLU A 264 24.73 6.82 -18.29
C GLU A 264 24.37 5.35 -18.53
N LEU A 265 23.78 4.69 -17.52
CA LEU A 265 23.33 3.31 -17.65
C LEU A 265 22.28 3.17 -18.76
N LEU A 266 21.23 3.98 -18.74
CA LEU A 266 20.14 3.89 -19.71
C LEU A 266 20.57 4.29 -21.14
N GLU A 267 21.49 5.24 -21.28
CA GLU A 267 22.07 5.61 -22.59
C GLU A 267 22.93 4.47 -23.14
N SER A 268 23.75 3.83 -22.31
CA SER A 268 24.55 2.67 -22.73
C SER A 268 23.67 1.50 -23.17
N ALA A 269 22.60 1.20 -22.43
CA ALA A 269 21.63 0.17 -22.80
C ALA A 269 20.90 0.50 -24.11
N SER A 270 20.58 1.78 -24.35
CA SER A 270 19.96 2.24 -25.59
C SER A 270 20.87 2.07 -26.82
N LEU A 271 22.19 2.12 -26.65
CA LEU A 271 23.17 1.89 -27.72
C LEU A 271 23.35 0.40 -28.02
N GLN A 272 23.36 -0.45 -27.00
CA GLN A 272 23.47 -1.91 -27.16
C GLN A 272 22.27 -2.53 -27.91
N SER A 273 21.07 -1.99 -27.71
CA SER A 273 19.87 -2.35 -28.47
C SER A 273 19.98 -2.03 -29.98
N CYS A 274 20.75 -1.01 -30.36
CA CYS A 274 21.00 -0.67 -31.77
C CYS A 274 22.01 -1.62 -32.45
N SER A 275 23.01 -2.12 -31.74
CA SER A 275 24.00 -3.06 -32.32
C SER A 275 23.42 -4.45 -32.56
N SER A 276 22.50 -4.90 -31.72
CA SER A 276 21.84 -6.21 -31.84
C SER A 276 20.83 -6.28 -32.99
N THR A 277 20.32 -5.14 -33.47
CA THR A 277 19.43 -5.06 -34.65
C THR A 277 20.18 -4.96 -35.98
N ILE A 278 21.46 -4.54 -35.97
CA ILE A 278 22.31 -4.48 -37.17
C ILE A 278 22.97 -5.86 -37.46
N GLY A 279 23.11 -6.73 -36.46
CA GLY A 279 23.78 -8.04 -36.59
C GLY A 279 22.94 -9.21 -37.11
N LEU A 280 21.68 -9.02 -37.52
CA LEU A 280 20.81 -10.11 -38.02
C LEU A 280 20.69 -10.17 -39.56
N SER A 281 21.57 -9.50 -40.31
CA SER A 281 21.51 -9.50 -41.78
C SER A 281 22.75 -9.99 -42.54
N GLU A 282 23.69 -10.73 -41.93
CA GLU A 282 24.78 -11.39 -42.69
C GLU A 282 25.11 -12.82 -42.18
N VAL A 283 24.40 -13.78 -42.79
CA VAL A 283 24.80 -15.07 -43.37
C VAL A 283 26.08 -15.81 -42.88
N SER A 284 25.83 -17.06 -42.44
CA SER A 284 26.54 -18.34 -42.68
C SER A 284 27.78 -18.78 -41.88
N ASN A 285 27.69 -20.04 -41.42
CA ASN A 285 28.65 -21.17 -41.41
C ASN A 285 30.14 -20.83 -41.16
N THR A 286 30.85 -21.40 -40.19
CA THR A 286 31.21 -22.83 -40.04
C THR A 286 31.94 -23.07 -38.70
N GLU A 287 31.75 -24.29 -38.15
CA GLU A 287 32.62 -25.14 -37.31
C GLU A 287 34.00 -24.63 -36.84
N HIS A 288 34.35 -24.81 -35.55
CA HIS A 288 35.09 -25.97 -35.02
C HIS A 288 35.67 -25.70 -33.61
N ASP A 289 35.43 -26.66 -32.71
CA ASP A 289 36.31 -27.25 -31.68
C ASP A 289 36.94 -26.47 -30.49
N MET A 290 36.55 -26.99 -29.30
CA MET A 290 37.39 -27.52 -28.21
C MET A 290 38.29 -26.54 -27.43
N GLU A 291 37.93 -26.25 -26.16
CA GLU A 291 38.47 -26.94 -24.96
C GLU A 291 38.08 -26.19 -23.67
N THR A 292 37.57 -26.94 -22.69
CA THR A 292 37.49 -26.55 -21.27
C THR A 292 38.85 -26.75 -20.60
N PRO A 293 39.15 -26.08 -19.46
CA PRO A 293 38.97 -26.83 -18.21
C PRO A 293 38.53 -26.05 -16.96
N VAL A 294 37.95 -26.87 -16.08
CA VAL A 294 37.54 -26.81 -14.68
C VAL A 294 38.55 -26.20 -13.68
N ALA A 295 38.05 -25.45 -12.68
CA ALA A 295 38.38 -25.51 -11.23
C ALA A 295 37.42 -24.56 -10.47
N ASP A 296 36.52 -25.02 -9.61
CA ASP A 296 36.66 -25.53 -8.23
C ASP A 296 36.54 -24.43 -7.15
N GLU A 297 35.94 -24.86 -6.04
CA GLU A 297 35.21 -24.17 -4.97
C GLU A 297 35.83 -22.92 -4.32
N THR A 298 34.97 -22.06 -3.72
CA THR A 298 34.93 -21.89 -2.25
C THR A 298 33.84 -20.91 -1.78
N LYS A 299 33.14 -21.35 -0.74
CA LYS A 299 32.26 -20.54 0.12
C LYS A 299 33.07 -19.50 0.88
N THR A 300 32.55 -18.28 0.96
CA THR A 300 32.84 -17.40 2.10
C THR A 300 31.60 -16.60 2.48
N LYS A 301 31.11 -16.87 3.70
CA LYS A 301 30.21 -16.00 4.45
C LYS A 301 30.97 -14.70 4.74
N ALA A 302 30.34 -13.55 4.47
CA ALA A 302 30.70 -12.30 5.11
C ALA A 302 29.42 -11.58 5.54
N GLN A 303 29.27 -11.48 6.86
CA GLN A 303 28.35 -10.57 7.52
C GLN A 303 28.77 -9.14 7.19
N HIS A 304 27.80 -8.29 6.87
CA HIS A 304 27.96 -6.84 7.03
C HIS A 304 26.68 -6.27 7.61
N ASP A 305 26.70 -6.08 8.93
CA ASP A 305 26.08 -4.91 9.55
C ASP A 305 26.72 -3.66 8.95
N ILE A 306 25.91 -2.64 8.62
CA ILE A 306 26.21 -1.20 8.79
C ILE A 306 24.92 -0.40 8.56
N LEU A 307 24.51 0.25 9.66
CA LEU A 307 23.84 1.54 9.85
C LEU A 307 23.10 2.19 8.68
N GLY A 308 21.83 2.48 8.95
CA GLY A 308 20.98 3.32 8.12
C GLY A 308 21.39 4.78 8.09
N THR A 309 20.99 5.43 6.99
CA THR A 309 20.81 6.88 6.88
C THR A 309 19.65 7.17 5.92
N ASP A 310 18.91 8.21 6.27
CA ASP A 310 17.71 8.73 5.62
C ASP A 310 17.89 9.07 4.13
N LEU A 311 17.19 8.35 3.27
CA LEU A 311 16.81 8.79 1.92
C LEU A 311 15.28 8.82 1.72
N SER A 312 14.52 8.59 2.80
CA SER A 312 13.06 8.37 2.75
C SER A 312 12.23 9.67 2.67
N GLU A 313 12.76 10.82 3.12
CA GLU A 313 11.96 12.06 3.20
C GLU A 313 11.70 12.76 1.85
N TYR A 314 12.61 12.66 0.87
CA TYR A 314 12.46 13.35 -0.41
C TYR A 314 11.41 12.71 -1.33
N ALA A 315 11.34 11.38 -1.37
CA ALA A 315 10.34 10.67 -2.17
C ALA A 315 8.92 10.83 -1.62
N VAL A 316 8.78 10.92 -0.29
CA VAL A 316 7.49 11.12 0.38
C VAL A 316 6.96 12.55 0.17
N ARG A 317 7.84 13.56 0.11
CA ARG A 317 7.44 14.96 -0.15
C ARG A 317 6.82 15.15 -1.53
N ASP A 318 7.43 14.60 -2.58
CA ASP A 318 6.91 14.73 -3.96
C ASP A 318 5.55 14.03 -4.12
N LEU A 319 5.36 12.86 -3.48
CA LEU A 319 4.10 12.12 -3.51
C LEU A 319 2.98 12.82 -2.71
N ASN A 320 3.31 13.43 -1.56
CA ASN A 320 2.35 14.20 -0.77
C ASN A 320 1.95 15.51 -1.47
N LEU A 321 2.90 16.21 -2.08
CA LEU A 321 2.61 17.42 -2.87
C LEU A 321 1.73 17.11 -4.10
N GLU A 322 1.94 15.97 -4.76
CA GLU A 322 1.11 15.53 -5.88
C GLU A 322 -0.28 15.02 -5.44
N ALA A 323 -0.38 14.33 -4.29
CA ALA A 323 -1.66 13.93 -3.69
C ALA A 323 -2.49 15.15 -3.24
N GLU A 324 -1.85 16.18 -2.69
CA GLU A 324 -2.49 17.46 -2.35
C GLU A 324 -2.94 18.24 -3.58
N ARG A 325 -2.16 18.21 -4.68
CA ARG A 325 -2.56 18.82 -5.96
C ARG A 325 -3.73 18.07 -6.60
N SER A 326 -3.75 16.75 -6.56
CA SER A 326 -4.85 15.93 -7.09
C SER A 326 -6.15 16.10 -6.29
N THR A 327 -6.07 16.23 -4.97
CA THR A 327 -7.24 16.49 -4.11
C THR A 327 -7.76 17.92 -4.26
N LYS A 328 -6.86 18.92 -4.41
CA LYS A 328 -7.26 20.29 -4.77
C LYS A 328 -7.92 20.36 -6.15
N ALA A 329 -7.38 19.68 -7.17
CA ALA A 329 -7.95 19.64 -8.52
C ALA A 329 -9.31 18.91 -8.60
N GLN A 330 -9.52 17.88 -7.77
CA GLN A 330 -10.83 17.24 -7.65
C GLN A 330 -11.84 18.13 -6.93
N ASN A 331 -11.42 18.88 -5.91
CA ASN A 331 -12.29 19.81 -5.19
C ASN A 331 -12.66 21.05 -6.01
N THR A 332 -11.77 21.55 -6.88
CA THR A 332 -12.10 22.65 -7.80
C THR A 332 -13.10 22.20 -8.88
N LYS A 333 -12.91 21.02 -9.48
CA LYS A 333 -13.91 20.45 -10.41
C LYS A 333 -15.26 20.18 -9.76
N LYS A 334 -15.28 19.82 -8.47
CA LYS A 334 -16.53 19.64 -7.71
C LYS A 334 -17.24 20.96 -7.39
N ARG A 335 -16.49 22.06 -7.24
CA ARG A 335 -17.03 23.41 -7.03
C ARG A 335 -17.57 24.03 -8.32
N GLU A 336 -16.93 23.78 -9.45
CA GLU A 336 -17.40 24.24 -10.76
C GLU A 336 -18.71 23.53 -11.19
N PHE A 337 -18.89 22.25 -10.86
CA PHE A 337 -20.14 21.52 -11.14
C PHE A 337 -21.31 21.83 -10.20
N SER A 338 -21.06 22.48 -9.05
CA SER A 338 -22.11 22.88 -8.10
C SER A 338 -22.60 24.32 -8.30
N GLY A 339 -22.08 25.01 -9.30
CA GLY A 339 -22.18 26.46 -9.44
C GLY A 339 -22.95 26.95 -10.66
N GLU A 340 -23.92 26.23 -11.21
CA GLU A 340 -24.82 26.77 -12.23
C GLU A 340 -26.18 26.05 -12.21
N GLY A 341 -27.27 26.80 -11.99
CA GLY A 341 -28.63 26.26 -12.12
C GLY A 341 -29.71 26.76 -11.15
N SER A 342 -29.72 28.02 -10.71
CA SER A 342 -30.94 28.63 -10.12
C SER A 342 -31.82 29.19 -11.24
N VAL A 343 -32.67 28.34 -11.84
CA VAL A 343 -33.76 28.79 -12.72
C VAL A 343 -34.96 29.18 -11.86
N SER A 344 -35.17 30.49 -11.74
CA SER A 344 -36.32 31.13 -11.11
C SER A 344 -37.59 30.86 -11.94
N SER A 345 -38.56 30.12 -11.38
CA SER A 345 -39.92 30.01 -11.93
C SER A 345 -40.85 30.99 -11.21
N ARG A 346 -41.06 32.16 -11.83
CA ARG A 346 -42.11 33.11 -11.45
C ARG A 346 -43.48 32.57 -11.87
N THR A 347 -44.31 32.19 -10.91
CA THR A 347 -45.75 31.98 -11.10
C THR A 347 -46.43 33.33 -11.31
N ARG A 348 -47.00 33.54 -12.50
CA ARG A 348 -47.82 34.71 -12.83
C ARG A 348 -49.29 34.32 -12.71
N SER A 349 -49.92 34.71 -11.60
CA SER A 349 -51.37 34.63 -11.43
C SER A 349 -52.05 35.56 -12.43
N ARG A 350 -52.89 35.02 -13.30
CA ARG A 350 -53.76 35.79 -14.20
C ARG A 350 -55.20 35.43 -13.86
N THR A 351 -55.86 36.35 -13.18
CA THR A 351 -57.31 36.41 -13.06
C THR A 351 -57.93 36.59 -14.45
N LYS A 352 -58.91 35.75 -14.78
CA LYS A 352 -59.97 36.08 -15.74
C LYS A 352 -61.28 35.56 -15.18
N SER A 353 -62.17 36.52 -14.97
CA SER A 353 -63.59 36.40 -14.68
C SER A 353 -64.39 36.02 -15.94
N VAL A 354 -65.68 35.74 -15.67
CA VAL A 354 -66.85 35.60 -16.58
C VAL A 354 -66.92 34.22 -17.27
N SER A 355 -67.97 33.40 -17.13
CA SER A 355 -69.39 33.61 -16.78
C SER A 355 -69.93 32.45 -15.95
#